data_AF-A0A951BQV5-F1
#
_entry.id   AF-A0A951BQV5-F1
#
_cell.length_a   1.000
_cell.length_b   1.000
_cell.length_c   1.000
_cell.angle_alpha   90.00
_cell.angle_beta   90.00
_cell.angle_gamma   90.00
#
_symmetry.space_group_name_H-M   'P 1'
#
loop_
_entity.id
_entity.type
_entity.pdbx_description
1 polymer ?
#
loop_
_entity_poly.entity_id
_entity_poly.type
_entity_poly.pdbx_seq_one_letter_code
_entity_poly.pdbx_strand_id
1 'polypeptide(L)'
;MNGTNIALRPLLAADLAAASRLSTALGWPHRLEDWALCLALGRGVAACDARGLAGTAMRWRWGDAAGTLGMVLVDPDRQRAGIGRRMLEALLAGDEPDRLMLNATEAGLGLYERLGFRATGAVRQHQGAFAGDAAAEAGDTRPALRAEWPALVALDRDAFGADRAPLLERLLADGAGIVCGPPGRPTGFTIRRPFGRGVLFGPLVAPGEAEAIALIAAGAGEGLHRVDIPAEASRLAGWLERSGLPAVDTVVTMVRGDWPAPPPGRRAFALATQAFG
;
A
#
# COMPACT_ATOMS: atom_id res chain seq x y z
N MET A 1 -34.84 -9.15 -17.30
CA MET A 1 -33.83 -8.66 -16.35
C MET A 1 -33.19 -9.85 -15.66
N ASN A 2 -32.17 -10.47 -16.27
CA ASN A 2 -31.43 -11.56 -15.63
C ASN A 2 -30.37 -10.94 -14.73
N GLY A 3 -30.74 -10.64 -13.48
CA GLY A 3 -29.76 -10.26 -12.47
C GLY A 3 -28.80 -11.42 -12.28
N THR A 4 -27.55 -11.24 -12.68
CA THR A 4 -26.48 -12.22 -12.43
C THR A 4 -26.46 -12.53 -10.94
N ASN A 5 -26.74 -13.78 -10.58
CA ASN A 5 -26.78 -14.22 -9.18
C ASN A 5 -25.35 -14.22 -8.62
N ILE A 6 -24.92 -13.08 -8.09
CA ILE A 6 -23.61 -12.91 -7.46
C ILE A 6 -23.69 -13.43 -6.02
N ALA A 7 -22.97 -14.52 -5.77
CA ALA A 7 -22.74 -15.08 -4.45
C ALA A 7 -21.48 -14.46 -3.83
N LEU A 8 -21.56 -14.13 -2.54
CA LEU A 8 -20.41 -13.69 -1.75
C LEU A 8 -19.93 -14.82 -0.86
N ARG A 9 -18.62 -15.04 -0.81
CA ARG A 9 -17.97 -16.03 0.06
C ARG A 9 -16.59 -15.54 0.50
N PRO A 10 -15.94 -16.16 1.48
CA PRO A 10 -14.54 -15.88 1.78
C PRO A 10 -13.66 -16.04 0.53
N LEU A 11 -12.70 -15.12 0.38
CA LEU A 11 -11.61 -15.23 -0.60
C LEU A 11 -10.60 -16.25 -0.09
N LEU A 12 -10.23 -17.22 -0.94
CA LEU A 12 -9.36 -18.34 -0.57
C LEU A 12 -8.10 -18.37 -1.44
N ALA A 13 -7.11 -19.16 -1.03
CA ALA A 13 -5.87 -19.33 -1.78
C ALA A 13 -6.11 -19.83 -3.23
N ALA A 14 -7.14 -20.66 -3.43
CA ALA A 14 -7.54 -21.15 -4.76
C ALA A 14 -8.02 -20.03 -5.71
N ASP A 15 -8.43 -18.87 -5.18
CA ASP A 15 -8.91 -17.75 -5.99
C ASP A 15 -7.78 -16.84 -6.48
N LEU A 16 -6.58 -16.92 -5.91
CA LEU A 16 -5.52 -15.93 -6.12
C LEU A 16 -5.07 -15.85 -7.59
N ALA A 17 -5.08 -16.97 -8.31
CA ALA A 17 -4.78 -16.97 -9.74
C ALA A 17 -5.84 -16.19 -10.55
N ALA A 18 -7.12 -16.29 -10.19
CA ALA A 18 -8.19 -15.52 -10.82
C ALA A 18 -8.14 -14.04 -10.40
N ALA A 19 -7.85 -13.77 -9.13
CA ALA A 19 -7.71 -12.42 -8.60
C ALA A 19 -6.53 -11.66 -9.25
N SER A 20 -5.39 -12.33 -9.44
CA SER A 20 -4.22 -11.77 -10.12
C SER A 20 -4.49 -11.44 -11.59
N ARG A 21 -5.23 -12.32 -12.31
CA ARG A 21 -5.70 -12.01 -13.67
C ARG A 21 -6.63 -10.80 -13.69
N LEU A 22 -7.57 -10.71 -12.75
CA LEU A 22 -8.50 -9.59 -12.64
C LEU A 22 -7.77 -8.28 -12.36
N SER A 23 -6.85 -8.24 -11.39
CA SER A 23 -6.04 -7.04 -11.13
C SER A 23 -5.20 -6.64 -12.34
N THR A 24 -4.62 -7.61 -13.05
CA THR A 24 -3.82 -7.34 -14.25
C THR A 24 -4.66 -6.72 -15.37
N ALA A 25 -5.88 -7.22 -15.59
CA ALA A 25 -6.81 -6.67 -16.58
C ALA A 25 -7.23 -5.22 -16.24
N LEU A 26 -7.17 -4.84 -14.96
CA LEU A 26 -7.44 -3.48 -14.47
C LEU A 26 -6.17 -2.61 -14.44
N GLY A 27 -5.05 -3.08 -14.99
CA GLY A 27 -3.78 -2.36 -15.00
C GLY A 27 -3.03 -2.37 -13.67
N TRP A 28 -3.50 -3.13 -12.68
CA TRP A 28 -2.86 -3.26 -11.37
C TRP A 28 -1.91 -4.47 -11.39
N PRO A 29 -0.58 -4.27 -11.47
CA PRO A 29 0.35 -5.32 -11.86
C PRO A 29 0.66 -6.34 -10.73
N HIS A 30 -0.22 -6.54 -9.75
CA HIS A 30 0.00 -7.41 -8.60
C HIS A 30 0.29 -8.85 -9.03
N ARG A 31 1.44 -9.38 -8.60
CA ARG A 31 1.84 -10.77 -8.82
C ARG A 31 1.08 -11.70 -7.89
N LEU A 32 1.21 -13.00 -8.12
CA LEU A 32 0.58 -14.01 -7.26
C LEU A 32 1.11 -13.93 -5.83
N GLU A 33 2.40 -13.62 -5.66
CA GLU A 33 3.07 -13.45 -4.37
C GLU A 33 2.54 -12.22 -3.63
N ASP A 34 2.26 -11.12 -4.35
CA ASP A 34 1.68 -9.90 -3.78
C ASP A 34 0.27 -10.18 -3.24
N TRP A 35 -0.52 -10.95 -3.99
CA TRP A 35 -1.84 -11.46 -3.57
C TRP A 35 -1.76 -12.45 -2.40
N ALA A 36 -0.76 -13.34 -2.40
CA ALA A 36 -0.54 -14.29 -1.32
C ALA A 36 -0.18 -13.57 -0.01
N LEU A 37 0.65 -12.52 -0.06
CA LEU A 37 0.94 -11.65 1.07
C LEU A 37 -0.32 -10.96 1.59
N CYS A 38 -1.11 -10.38 0.69
CA CYS A 38 -2.40 -9.78 1.01
C CYS A 38 -3.33 -10.75 1.77
N LEU A 39 -3.44 -11.99 1.28
CA LEU A 39 -4.30 -13.00 1.91
C LEU A 39 -3.71 -13.53 3.23
N ALA A 40 -2.39 -13.67 3.34
CA ALA A 40 -1.74 -14.17 4.55
C ALA A 40 -1.90 -13.22 5.75
N LEU A 41 -1.94 -11.90 5.49
CA LEU A 41 -2.06 -10.88 6.54
C LEU A 41 -3.51 -10.42 6.79
N GLY A 42 -4.45 -10.81 5.92
CA GLY A 42 -5.77 -10.20 5.88
C GLY A 42 -6.91 -11.19 5.73
N ARG A 43 -8.11 -10.63 5.56
CA ARG A 43 -9.31 -11.37 5.21
C ARG A 43 -9.94 -10.76 3.98
N GLY A 44 -10.44 -11.59 3.08
CA GLY A 44 -11.07 -11.13 1.84
C GLY A 44 -12.44 -11.73 1.61
N VAL A 45 -13.25 -11.02 0.83
CA VAL A 45 -14.51 -11.47 0.26
C VAL A 45 -14.31 -11.62 -1.24
N ALA A 46 -14.78 -12.74 -1.79
CA ALA A 46 -14.90 -13.00 -3.21
C ALA A 46 -16.36 -12.90 -3.64
N ALA A 47 -16.62 -12.13 -4.69
CA ALA A 47 -17.88 -12.16 -5.42
C ALA A 47 -17.75 -13.11 -6.61
N CYS A 48 -18.65 -14.09 -6.72
CA CYS A 48 -18.62 -15.09 -7.78
C CYS A 48 -20.00 -15.27 -8.43
N ASP A 49 -20.00 -15.60 -9.71
CA ASP A 49 -21.16 -16.08 -10.46
C ASP A 49 -20.79 -17.32 -11.30
N ALA A 50 -21.65 -17.72 -12.23
CA ALA A 50 -21.40 -18.86 -13.13
C ALA A 50 -20.17 -18.71 -14.04
N ARG A 51 -19.69 -17.48 -14.29
CA ARG A 51 -18.45 -17.16 -15.05
C ARG A 51 -17.21 -17.17 -14.14
N GLY A 52 -17.36 -17.43 -12.84
CA GLY A 52 -16.28 -17.44 -11.86
C GLY A 52 -16.17 -16.12 -11.07
N LEU A 53 -14.94 -15.79 -10.65
CA LEU A 53 -14.66 -14.62 -9.81
C LEU A 53 -15.02 -13.31 -10.54
N ALA A 54 -15.98 -12.58 -9.98
CA ALA A 54 -16.48 -11.29 -10.45
C ALA A 54 -15.85 -10.11 -9.70
N GLY A 55 -15.28 -10.32 -8.51
CA GLY A 55 -14.67 -9.27 -7.75
C GLY A 55 -14.07 -9.73 -6.42
N THR A 56 -13.29 -8.84 -5.81
CA THR A 56 -12.64 -9.04 -4.52
C THR A 56 -12.78 -7.79 -3.66
N ALA A 57 -12.70 -7.93 -2.34
CA ALA A 57 -12.43 -6.86 -1.40
C ALA A 57 -11.67 -7.43 -0.20
N MET A 58 -10.71 -6.70 0.37
CA MET A 58 -9.89 -7.19 1.48
C MET A 58 -9.73 -6.16 2.59
N ARG A 59 -9.56 -6.69 3.81
CA ARG A 59 -9.32 -5.93 5.04
C ARG A 59 -8.12 -6.52 5.79
N TRP A 60 -7.33 -5.65 6.39
CA TRP A 60 -6.25 -5.98 7.31
C TRP A 60 -6.48 -5.33 8.65
N ARG A 61 -6.11 -6.02 9.73
CA ARG A 61 -6.13 -5.50 11.10
C ARG A 61 -4.71 -5.20 11.55
N TRP A 62 -4.51 -4.03 12.13
CA TRP A 62 -3.23 -3.50 12.60
C TRP A 62 -3.35 -3.17 14.09
N GLY A 63 -2.95 -4.14 14.93
CA GLY A 63 -3.34 -4.16 16.34
C GLY A 63 -4.84 -4.34 16.53
N ASP A 64 -5.36 -3.88 17.67
CA ASP A 64 -6.74 -4.16 18.07
C ASP A 64 -7.77 -3.19 17.46
N ALA A 65 -7.38 -1.92 17.26
CA ALA A 65 -8.32 -0.83 16.98
C ALA A 65 -8.21 -0.22 15.57
N ALA A 66 -7.21 -0.61 14.77
CA ALA A 66 -6.99 -0.04 13.45
C ALA A 66 -6.94 -1.09 12.34
N GLY A 67 -7.22 -0.67 11.11
CA GLY A 67 -7.10 -1.53 9.94
C GLY A 67 -7.10 -0.76 8.63
N THR A 68 -6.77 -1.46 7.55
CA THR A 68 -6.90 -0.92 6.19
C THR A 68 -7.83 -1.75 5.34
N LEU A 69 -8.41 -1.11 4.31
CA LEU A 69 -9.19 -1.75 3.27
C LEU A 69 -8.53 -1.54 1.91
N GLY A 70 -8.62 -2.53 1.04
CA GLY A 70 -7.98 -2.48 -0.26
C GLY A 70 -8.30 -3.71 -1.10
N MET A 71 -7.64 -3.79 -2.25
CA MET A 71 -7.87 -4.88 -3.23
C MET A 71 -9.37 -5.03 -3.58
N VAL A 72 -10.06 -3.88 -3.65
CA VAL A 72 -11.48 -3.79 -4.01
C VAL A 72 -11.57 -3.71 -5.53
N LEU A 73 -11.87 -4.84 -6.15
CA LEU A 73 -11.88 -5.02 -7.60
C LEU A 73 -13.22 -5.56 -8.02
N VAL A 74 -13.76 -5.06 -9.13
CA VAL A 74 -14.93 -5.64 -9.80
C VAL A 74 -14.60 -5.76 -11.28
N ASP A 75 -14.81 -6.96 -11.82
CA ASP A 75 -14.72 -7.25 -13.25
C ASP A 75 -15.44 -6.15 -14.05
N PRO A 76 -14.76 -5.43 -14.96
CA PRO A 76 -15.35 -4.35 -15.78
C PRO A 76 -16.69 -4.72 -16.42
N ASP A 77 -16.81 -5.97 -16.90
CA ASP A 77 -18.01 -6.47 -17.58
C ASP A 77 -19.19 -6.69 -16.61
N ARG A 78 -18.94 -6.57 -15.30
CA ARG A 78 -19.89 -6.85 -14.22
C ARG A 78 -20.03 -5.67 -13.26
N GLN A 79 -19.47 -4.51 -13.61
CA GLN A 79 -19.60 -3.28 -12.82
C GLN A 79 -21.04 -2.73 -12.84
N ARG A 80 -21.29 -1.70 -12.02
CA ARG A 80 -22.59 -1.01 -11.87
C ARG A 80 -23.76 -1.88 -11.39
N ALA A 81 -23.49 -3.13 -10.98
CA ALA A 81 -24.47 -4.04 -10.38
C ALA A 81 -24.43 -4.07 -8.83
N GLY A 82 -23.81 -3.07 -8.20
CA GLY A 82 -23.70 -2.98 -6.73
C GLY A 82 -22.77 -3.99 -6.08
N ILE A 83 -21.99 -4.77 -6.85
CA ILE A 83 -21.10 -5.84 -6.35
C ILE A 83 -20.08 -5.29 -5.34
N GLY A 84 -19.38 -4.20 -5.67
CA GLY A 84 -18.38 -3.57 -4.80
C GLY A 84 -18.97 -3.17 -3.45
N ARG A 85 -20.16 -2.56 -3.45
CA ARG A 85 -20.89 -2.20 -2.23
C ARG A 85 -21.21 -3.43 -1.38
N ARG A 86 -21.79 -4.48 -1.99
CA ARG A 86 -22.14 -5.71 -1.27
C ARG A 86 -20.92 -6.41 -0.67
N MET A 87 -19.79 -6.44 -1.38
CA MET A 87 -18.54 -7.01 -0.87
C MET A 87 -18.00 -6.21 0.32
N LEU A 88 -18.00 -4.87 0.23
CA LEU A 88 -17.59 -4.02 1.34
C LEU A 88 -18.50 -4.18 2.53
N GLU A 89 -19.82 -4.10 2.36
CA GLU A 89 -20.79 -4.33 3.46
C GLU A 89 -20.58 -5.69 4.13
N ALA A 90 -20.31 -6.75 3.36
CA ALA A 90 -20.00 -8.08 3.91
C ALA A 90 -18.65 -8.13 4.65
N LEU A 91 -17.63 -7.45 4.13
CA LEU A 91 -16.30 -7.36 4.74
C LEU A 91 -16.31 -6.53 6.04
N LEU A 92 -17.27 -5.62 6.13
CA LEU A 92 -17.51 -4.68 7.21
C LEU A 92 -18.56 -5.18 8.23
N ALA A 93 -19.26 -6.27 7.93
CA ALA A 93 -20.19 -6.88 8.88
C ALA A 93 -19.42 -7.57 10.02
N GLY A 94 -19.50 -7.05 11.25
CA GLY A 94 -19.00 -7.68 12.47
C GLY A 94 -17.95 -6.87 13.22
N ASP A 95 -16.91 -7.56 13.71
CA ASP A 95 -15.80 -7.03 14.52
C ASP A 95 -14.81 -6.18 13.68
N GLU A 96 -15.29 -5.01 13.27
CA GLU A 96 -14.48 -3.99 12.62
C GLU A 96 -13.52 -3.32 13.61
N PRO A 97 -12.30 -2.99 13.17
CA PRO A 97 -11.50 -2.01 13.89
C PRO A 97 -12.23 -0.67 13.99
N ASP A 98 -12.07 0.02 15.13
CA ASP A 98 -12.64 1.36 15.38
C ASP A 98 -12.22 2.39 14.32
N ARG A 99 -11.06 2.16 13.69
CA ARG A 99 -10.43 3.07 12.73
C ARG A 99 -10.05 2.32 11.47
N LEU A 100 -10.50 2.82 10.33
CA LEU A 100 -10.17 2.24 9.02
C LEU A 100 -9.56 3.29 8.11
N MET A 101 -8.55 2.89 7.35
CA MET A 101 -7.96 3.69 6.28
C MET A 101 -8.03 2.96 4.95
N LEU A 102 -8.18 3.68 3.86
CA LEU A 102 -8.05 3.16 2.50
C LEU A 102 -7.49 4.22 1.57
N ASN A 103 -7.02 3.78 0.41
CA ASN A 103 -6.65 4.66 -0.70
C ASN A 103 -7.63 4.43 -1.85
N ALA A 104 -8.48 5.43 -2.10
CA ALA A 104 -9.54 5.39 -3.08
C ALA A 104 -9.06 5.86 -4.45
N THR A 105 -9.35 5.07 -5.48
CA THR A 105 -9.35 5.57 -6.86
C THR A 105 -10.53 6.52 -7.07
N GLU A 106 -10.47 7.33 -8.12
CA GLU A 106 -11.57 8.22 -8.52
C GLU A 106 -12.92 7.46 -8.64
N ALA A 107 -12.89 6.28 -9.27
CA ALA A 107 -14.07 5.43 -9.43
C ALA A 107 -14.64 4.89 -8.10
N GLY A 108 -13.79 4.72 -7.08
CA GLY A 108 -14.18 4.20 -5.76
C GLY A 108 -14.65 5.26 -4.78
N LEU A 109 -14.27 6.53 -4.98
CA LEU A 109 -14.43 7.62 -4.00
C LEU A 109 -15.86 7.71 -3.44
N GLY A 110 -16.86 7.89 -4.31
CA GLY A 110 -18.24 8.05 -3.88
C GLY A 110 -18.84 6.81 -3.20
N LEU A 111 -18.29 5.61 -3.43
CA LEU A 111 -18.70 4.40 -2.70
C LEU A 111 -18.24 4.46 -1.25
N TYR A 112 -16.99 4.87 -1.01
CA TYR A 112 -16.42 4.95 0.33
C TYR A 112 -17.03 6.09 1.15
N GLU A 113 -17.34 7.24 0.54
CA GLU A 113 -18.05 8.34 1.21
C GLU A 113 -19.41 7.87 1.78
N ARG A 114 -20.18 7.10 1.00
CA ARG A 114 -21.45 6.53 1.47
C ARG A 114 -21.30 5.50 2.59
N LEU A 115 -20.10 4.95 2.78
CA LEU A 115 -19.77 4.03 3.87
C LEU A 115 -19.17 4.75 5.09
N GLY A 116 -19.19 6.09 5.10
CA GLY A 116 -18.76 6.93 6.21
C GLY A 116 -17.26 7.27 6.21
N PHE A 117 -16.55 7.02 5.10
CA PHE A 117 -15.17 7.46 4.95
C PHE A 117 -15.10 8.94 4.57
N ARG A 118 -14.11 9.66 5.10
CA ARG A 118 -13.80 11.06 4.77
C ARG A 118 -12.42 11.15 4.16
N ALA A 119 -12.26 11.96 3.11
CA ALA A 119 -10.95 12.23 2.52
C ALA A 119 -10.05 12.98 3.51
N THR A 120 -8.79 12.59 3.61
CA THR A 120 -7.79 13.19 4.51
C THR A 120 -6.48 13.57 3.82
N GLY A 121 -6.24 13.07 2.61
CA GLY A 121 -5.04 13.36 1.85
C GLY A 121 -5.08 12.72 0.48
N ALA A 122 -3.98 12.85 -0.26
CA ALA A 122 -3.79 12.20 -1.54
C ALA A 122 -2.40 11.57 -1.60
N VAL A 123 -2.27 10.51 -2.37
CA VAL A 123 -1.03 9.79 -2.61
C VAL A 123 -0.78 9.78 -4.11
N ARG A 124 0.43 10.18 -4.51
CA ARG A 124 0.90 10.11 -5.89
C ARG A 124 1.72 8.86 -6.09
N GLN A 125 1.36 8.08 -7.09
CA GLN A 125 2.17 6.95 -7.54
C GLN A 125 3.21 7.46 -8.52
N HIS A 126 4.48 7.38 -8.15
CA HIS A 126 5.60 7.62 -9.05
C HIS A 126 6.15 6.29 -9.55
N GLN A 127 6.33 6.15 -10.86
CA GLN A 127 6.81 4.91 -11.45
C GLN A 127 7.61 5.15 -12.72
N GLY A 128 8.77 4.51 -12.82
CA GLY A 128 9.65 4.63 -13.98
C GLY A 128 10.95 3.86 -13.79
N ALA A 129 11.90 4.06 -14.69
CA ALA A 129 13.27 3.59 -14.51
C ALA A 129 14.14 4.79 -14.12
N PHE A 130 15.09 4.58 -13.20
CA PHE A 130 15.98 5.66 -12.82
C PHE A 130 16.82 6.12 -14.02
N ALA A 131 16.91 7.44 -14.20
CA ALA A 131 17.73 8.09 -15.19
C ALA A 131 18.89 8.85 -14.53
N GLY A 132 20.05 8.90 -15.19
CA GLY A 132 21.26 9.53 -14.64
C GLY A 132 21.81 8.78 -13.43
N ASP A 133 22.62 9.47 -12.62
CA ASP A 133 23.20 8.92 -11.39
C ASP A 133 22.35 9.29 -10.17
N ALA A 134 21.15 8.68 -10.07
CA ALA A 134 20.27 8.88 -8.93
C ALA A 134 20.93 8.48 -7.59
N ALA A 135 21.89 7.54 -7.62
CA ALA A 135 22.63 7.07 -6.45
C ALA A 135 23.56 8.14 -5.85
N ALA A 136 23.90 9.20 -6.60
CA ALA A 136 24.70 10.32 -6.10
C ALA A 136 24.06 11.03 -4.88
N GLU A 137 22.73 10.93 -4.72
CA GLU A 137 21.97 11.52 -3.62
C GLU A 137 21.80 10.57 -2.41
N ALA A 138 22.40 9.38 -2.43
CA ALA A 138 22.24 8.35 -1.39
C ALA A 138 22.72 8.77 0.01
N GLY A 139 23.55 9.81 0.12
CA GLY A 139 24.01 10.36 1.39
C GLY A 139 24.62 9.32 2.33
N ASP A 140 24.46 9.52 3.64
CA ASP A 140 24.86 8.56 4.68
C ASP A 140 23.73 7.57 4.99
N THR A 141 23.56 6.60 4.11
CA THR A 141 22.61 5.48 4.25
C THR A 141 23.34 4.15 4.25
N ARG A 142 22.68 3.13 4.83
CA ARG A 142 23.26 1.79 4.95
C ARG A 142 22.16 0.72 4.96
N PRO A 143 22.52 -0.54 4.67
CA PRO A 143 21.61 -1.67 4.90
C PRO A 143 21.18 -1.74 6.38
N ALA A 144 19.91 -2.11 6.59
CA ALA A 144 19.36 -2.37 7.91
C ALA A 144 19.96 -3.66 8.50
N LEU A 145 20.32 -3.63 9.79
CA LEU A 145 20.71 -4.84 10.52
C LEU A 145 19.46 -5.56 11.05
N ARG A 146 19.51 -6.89 11.15
CA ARG A 146 18.39 -7.68 11.71
C ARG A 146 18.00 -7.27 13.13
N ALA A 147 18.98 -6.87 13.93
CA ALA A 147 18.80 -6.36 15.28
C ALA A 147 18.08 -5.00 15.35
N GLU A 148 18.03 -4.26 14.24
CA GLU A 148 17.36 -2.95 14.14
C GLU A 148 15.89 -3.07 13.73
N TRP A 149 15.41 -4.25 13.32
CA TRP A 149 14.02 -4.43 12.89
C TRP A 149 12.99 -3.97 13.93
N PRO A 150 13.16 -4.24 15.24
CA PRO A 150 12.23 -3.70 16.24
C PRO A 150 12.17 -2.16 16.26
N ALA A 151 13.29 -1.48 15.98
CA ALA A 151 13.32 -0.02 15.88
C ALA A 151 12.60 0.47 14.62
N LEU A 152 12.71 -0.25 13.50
CA LEU A 152 11.99 0.09 12.27
C LEU A 152 10.48 -0.10 12.42
N VAL A 153 10.05 -1.17 13.08
CA VAL A 153 8.65 -1.40 13.44
C VAL A 153 8.12 -0.27 14.33
N ALA A 154 8.91 0.20 15.30
CA ALA A 154 8.52 1.32 16.15
C ALA A 154 8.41 2.64 15.35
N LEU A 155 9.35 2.91 14.44
CA LEU A 155 9.27 4.07 13.54
C LEU A 155 8.04 4.00 12.64
N ASP A 156 7.72 2.84 12.07
CA ASP A 156 6.49 2.63 11.28
C ASP A 156 5.24 2.87 12.13
N ARG A 157 5.16 2.27 13.32
CA ARG A 157 4.01 2.41 14.22
C ARG A 157 3.74 3.88 14.55
N ASP A 158 4.78 4.63 14.87
CA ASP A 158 4.67 6.05 15.19
C ASP A 158 4.23 6.87 13.97
N ALA A 159 4.78 6.59 12.79
CA ALA A 159 4.50 7.36 11.57
C ALA A 159 3.15 7.00 10.92
N PHE A 160 2.77 5.72 10.94
CA PHE A 160 1.54 5.20 10.37
C PHE A 160 0.36 5.34 11.34
N GLY A 161 0.60 5.24 12.64
CA GLY A 161 -0.43 5.37 13.66
C GLY A 161 -1.13 4.06 14.06
N ALA A 162 -0.63 2.91 13.61
CA ALA A 162 -1.13 1.59 13.97
C ALA A 162 -0.01 0.55 14.00
N ASP A 163 -0.21 -0.55 14.75
CA ASP A 163 0.79 -1.62 14.82
C ASP A 163 0.69 -2.55 13.61
N ARG A 164 1.67 -2.42 12.71
CA ARG A 164 1.82 -3.26 11.52
C ARG A 164 3.04 -4.18 11.61
N ALA A 165 3.49 -4.55 12.81
CA ALA A 165 4.67 -5.40 12.99
C ALA A 165 4.66 -6.66 12.08
N PRO A 166 3.56 -7.43 11.94
CA PRO A 166 3.56 -8.62 11.07
C PRO A 166 3.80 -8.30 9.59
N LEU A 167 3.31 -7.14 9.12
CA LEU A 167 3.60 -6.66 7.77
C LEU A 167 5.08 -6.33 7.66
N LEU A 168 5.61 -5.47 8.52
CA LEU A 168 6.99 -5.00 8.46
C LEU A 168 8.00 -6.16 8.55
N GLU A 169 7.77 -7.12 9.43
CA GLU A 169 8.61 -8.32 9.54
C GLU A 169 8.62 -9.12 8.24
N ARG A 170 7.45 -9.28 7.60
CA ARG A 170 7.35 -9.99 6.32
C ARG A 170 8.04 -9.22 5.18
N LEU A 171 7.86 -7.90 5.13
CA LEU A 171 8.49 -7.05 4.13
C LEU A 171 10.02 -7.01 4.27
N LEU A 172 10.54 -7.00 5.50
CA LEU A 172 11.98 -7.04 5.77
C LEU A 172 12.60 -8.42 5.50
N ALA A 173 11.83 -9.51 5.66
CA ALA A 173 12.27 -10.86 5.31
C ALA A 173 12.36 -11.07 3.78
N ASP A 174 11.41 -10.52 3.02
CA ASP A 174 11.34 -10.70 1.57
C ASP A 174 12.05 -9.57 0.78
N GLY A 175 12.54 -8.54 1.48
CA GLY A 175 13.09 -7.31 0.90
C GLY A 175 14.42 -6.88 1.50
N ALA A 176 14.89 -5.72 1.07
CA ALA A 176 16.10 -5.08 1.58
C ALA A 176 15.72 -3.81 2.35
N GLY A 177 15.95 -3.81 3.66
CA GLY A 177 15.84 -2.62 4.49
C GLY A 177 17.04 -1.70 4.27
N ILE A 178 16.79 -0.41 4.04
CA ILE A 178 17.80 0.64 3.95
C ILE A 178 17.47 1.65 5.04
N VAL A 179 18.47 2.10 5.80
CA VAL A 179 18.29 3.01 6.94
C VAL A 179 19.23 4.20 6.85
N CYS A 180 18.82 5.30 7.47
CA CYS A 180 19.67 6.45 7.75
C CYS A 180 19.85 6.62 9.28
N GLY A 181 20.93 7.27 9.66
CA GLY A 181 21.29 7.50 11.07
C GLY A 181 22.26 6.47 11.64
N PRO A 182 22.73 6.70 12.88
CA PRO A 182 23.81 5.91 13.47
C PRO A 182 23.50 4.41 13.56
N PRO A 183 24.50 3.53 13.47
CA PRO A 183 24.34 2.09 13.74
C PRO A 183 23.63 1.83 15.08
N GLY A 184 22.62 0.97 15.07
CA GLY A 184 21.79 0.63 16.22
C GLY A 184 20.73 1.67 16.59
N ARG A 185 20.71 2.83 15.92
CA ARG A 185 19.77 3.94 16.19
C ARG A 185 19.27 4.57 14.88
N PRO A 186 18.58 3.80 14.01
CA PRO A 186 18.03 4.34 12.77
C PRO A 186 17.03 5.47 13.07
N THR A 187 17.07 6.53 12.28
CA THR A 187 16.13 7.67 12.36
C THR A 187 15.13 7.69 11.21
N GLY A 188 15.39 6.89 10.18
CA GLY A 188 14.52 6.68 9.03
C GLY A 188 14.90 5.40 8.30
N PHE A 189 13.96 4.88 7.53
CA PHE A 189 14.14 3.66 6.74
C PHE A 189 13.24 3.63 5.52
N THR A 190 13.62 2.80 4.55
CA THR A 190 12.72 2.29 3.50
C THR A 190 12.93 0.80 3.34
N ILE A 191 11.91 0.11 2.82
CA ILE A 191 12.03 -1.28 2.40
C ILE A 191 11.93 -1.34 0.88
N ARG A 192 13.01 -1.77 0.24
CA ARG A 192 13.08 -2.04 -1.19
C ARG A 192 12.74 -3.51 -1.42
N ARG A 193 11.70 -3.81 -2.19
CA ARG A 193 11.32 -5.20 -2.48
C ARG A 193 10.76 -5.41 -3.89
N PRO A 194 10.79 -6.64 -4.41
CA PRO A 194 10.06 -6.99 -5.62
C PRO A 194 8.56 -6.69 -5.45
N PHE A 195 7.95 -6.06 -6.45
CA PHE A 195 6.52 -5.80 -6.51
C PHE A 195 6.08 -5.56 -7.95
N GLY A 196 4.97 -6.17 -8.36
CA GLY A 196 4.45 -6.05 -9.71
C GLY A 196 5.49 -6.32 -10.81
N ARG A 197 5.78 -5.31 -11.63
CA ARG A 197 6.72 -5.41 -12.77
C ARG A 197 8.18 -5.04 -12.42
N GLY A 198 8.48 -4.77 -11.16
CA GLY A 198 9.80 -4.29 -10.77
C GLY A 198 9.96 -4.25 -9.26
N VAL A 199 10.36 -3.09 -8.75
CA VAL A 199 10.69 -2.88 -7.33
C VAL A 199 9.85 -1.76 -6.75
N LEU A 200 9.37 -1.94 -5.51
CA LEU A 200 8.70 -0.92 -4.73
C LEU A 200 9.60 -0.47 -3.58
N PHE A 201 9.64 0.83 -3.33
CA PHE A 201 10.16 1.41 -2.10
C PHE A 201 9.00 1.77 -1.17
N GLY A 202 8.89 1.09 -0.05
CA GLY A 202 7.78 1.30 0.88
C GLY A 202 7.66 0.21 1.93
N PRO A 203 7.19 0.49 3.15
CA PRO A 203 6.96 1.84 3.67
C PRO A 203 8.29 2.60 3.76
N LEU A 204 8.22 3.93 3.68
CA LEU A 204 9.35 4.82 3.92
C LEU A 204 8.98 5.77 5.04
N VAL A 205 9.78 5.76 6.11
CA VAL A 205 9.67 6.71 7.22
C VAL A 205 10.97 7.49 7.32
N ALA A 206 10.89 8.81 7.42
CA ALA A 206 12.08 9.64 7.56
C ALA A 206 11.79 10.92 8.37
N PRO A 207 12.83 11.59 8.90
CA PRO A 207 12.70 12.90 9.55
C PRO A 207 12.25 14.00 8.57
N GLY A 208 12.63 13.89 7.29
CA GLY A 208 12.33 14.87 6.26
C GLY A 208 12.49 14.32 4.83
N GLU A 209 12.17 15.16 3.85
CA GLU A 209 12.24 14.78 2.44
C GLU A 209 13.68 14.56 1.93
N ALA A 210 14.68 15.19 2.56
CA ALA A 210 16.09 14.97 2.20
C ALA A 210 16.53 13.54 2.52
N GLU A 211 16.21 13.05 3.71
CA GLU A 211 16.48 11.67 4.12
C GLU A 211 15.63 10.68 3.33
N ALA A 212 14.38 11.02 3.00
CA ALA A 212 13.54 10.20 2.12
C ALA A 212 14.16 10.01 0.72
N ILE A 213 14.67 11.10 0.13
CA ILE A 213 15.42 11.04 -1.14
C ILE A 213 16.65 10.14 -1.00
N ALA A 214 17.47 10.35 0.03
CA ALA A 214 18.68 9.57 0.26
C ALA A 214 18.38 8.06 0.39
N LEU A 215 17.34 7.70 1.13
CA LEU A 215 16.90 6.32 1.30
C LEU A 215 16.47 5.64 0.00
N ILE A 216 15.78 6.36 -0.90
CA ILE A 216 15.38 5.83 -2.22
C ILE A 216 16.59 5.78 -3.16
N ALA A 217 17.38 6.84 -3.20
CA ALA A 217 18.60 6.95 -4.01
C ALA A 217 19.58 5.80 -3.72
N ALA A 218 19.76 5.43 -2.46
CA ALA A 218 20.62 4.34 -2.04
C ALA A 218 20.21 2.95 -2.57
N GLY A 219 18.92 2.77 -2.88
CA GLY A 219 18.40 1.54 -3.48
C GLY A 219 18.10 1.67 -4.97
N ALA A 220 18.44 2.80 -5.60
CA ALA A 220 18.27 2.99 -7.03
C ALA A 220 19.10 1.96 -7.80
N GLY A 221 18.57 1.54 -8.94
CA GLY A 221 19.22 0.56 -9.81
C GLY A 221 18.50 0.42 -11.13
N GLU A 222 18.88 -0.59 -11.91
CA GLU A 222 18.25 -0.87 -13.20
C GLU A 222 16.81 -1.40 -13.04
N GLY A 223 15.99 -1.14 -14.06
CA GLY A 223 14.62 -1.65 -14.15
C GLY A 223 13.56 -0.70 -13.60
N LEU A 224 12.32 -1.20 -13.56
CA LEU A 224 11.17 -0.41 -13.12
C LEU A 224 11.11 -0.31 -11.59
N HIS A 225 10.92 0.91 -11.11
CA HIS A 225 10.78 1.26 -9.72
C HIS A 225 9.46 1.99 -9.50
N ARG A 226 8.84 1.77 -8.34
CA ARG A 226 7.62 2.42 -7.89
C ARG A 226 7.83 3.00 -6.49
N VAL A 227 7.23 4.15 -6.25
CA VAL A 227 7.13 4.79 -4.94
C VAL A 227 5.76 5.47 -4.85
N ASP A 228 5.02 5.21 -3.77
CA ASP A 228 3.70 5.81 -3.56
C ASP A 228 3.82 6.86 -2.45
N ILE A 229 3.92 8.15 -2.78
CA ILE A 229 4.27 9.23 -1.84
C ILE A 229 3.06 10.11 -1.48
N PRO A 230 3.00 10.70 -0.27
CA PRO A 230 2.02 11.74 0.03
C PRO A 230 2.13 12.92 -0.94
N ALA A 231 0.98 13.44 -1.38
CA ALA A 231 0.93 14.49 -2.40
C ALA A 231 1.57 15.82 -1.93
N GLU A 232 1.75 16.03 -0.63
CA GLU A 232 2.42 17.21 -0.08
C GLU A 232 3.95 17.13 -0.09
N ALA A 233 4.55 15.96 -0.37
CA ALA A 233 6.00 15.76 -0.42
C ALA A 233 6.60 16.28 -1.74
N SER A 234 6.60 17.60 -1.90
CA SER A 234 6.90 18.28 -3.17
C SER A 234 8.37 18.22 -3.59
N ARG A 235 9.31 18.24 -2.64
CA ARG A 235 10.74 18.12 -2.93
C ARG A 235 11.06 16.69 -3.39
N LEU A 236 10.50 15.69 -2.71
CA LEU A 236 10.62 14.28 -3.07
C LEU A 236 10.00 14.01 -4.45
N ALA A 237 8.79 14.51 -4.71
CA ALA A 237 8.14 14.39 -6.01
C ALA A 237 9.01 14.97 -7.14
N GLY A 238 9.53 16.19 -6.94
CA GLY A 238 10.37 16.85 -7.94
C GLY A 238 11.70 16.11 -8.18
N TRP A 239 12.29 15.50 -7.15
CA TRP A 239 13.46 14.65 -7.32
C TRP A 239 13.11 13.37 -8.12
N LEU A 240 12.06 12.64 -7.73
CA LEU A 240 11.61 11.43 -8.43
C LEU A 240 11.38 11.69 -9.93
N GLU A 241 10.69 12.77 -10.27
CA GLU A 241 10.43 13.14 -11.66
C GLU A 241 11.71 13.40 -12.46
N ARG A 242 12.64 14.21 -11.92
CA ARG A 242 13.93 14.47 -12.58
C ARG A 242 14.83 13.23 -12.64
N SER A 243 14.66 12.31 -11.71
CA SER A 243 15.34 11.02 -11.66
C SER A 243 14.66 9.94 -12.51
N GLY A 244 13.65 10.27 -13.33
CA GLY A 244 13.04 9.34 -14.30
C GLY A 244 11.80 8.58 -13.80
N LEU A 245 11.26 8.93 -12.64
CA LEU A 245 10.04 8.34 -12.05
C LEU A 245 8.90 9.39 -12.07
N PRO A 246 8.22 9.58 -13.21
CA PRO A 246 7.09 10.51 -13.29
C PRO A 246 5.93 10.05 -12.40
N ALA A 247 5.08 11.01 -11.98
CA ALA A 247 3.78 10.69 -11.41
C ALA A 247 2.88 10.07 -12.49
N VAL A 248 2.36 8.87 -12.24
CA VAL A 248 1.54 8.11 -13.21
C VAL A 248 0.11 7.87 -12.74
N ASP A 249 -0.17 8.05 -11.44
CA ASP A 249 -1.51 7.90 -10.86
C ASP A 249 -1.64 8.70 -9.56
N THR A 250 -2.87 8.93 -9.10
CA THR A 250 -3.17 9.57 -7.82
C THR A 250 -4.39 8.94 -7.18
N VAL A 251 -4.30 8.64 -5.89
CA VAL A 251 -5.40 8.09 -5.08
C VAL A 251 -5.67 9.00 -3.89
N VAL A 252 -6.91 8.98 -3.40
CA VAL A 252 -7.33 9.77 -2.24
C VAL A 252 -7.26 8.90 -1.00
N THR A 253 -6.45 9.28 -0.02
CA THR A 253 -6.46 8.64 1.29
C THR A 253 -7.74 9.03 2.01
N MET A 254 -8.48 8.03 2.48
CA MET A 254 -9.72 8.23 3.23
C MET A 254 -9.69 7.44 4.53
N VAL A 255 -10.31 8.00 5.56
CA VAL A 255 -10.42 7.38 6.88
C VAL A 255 -11.87 7.29 7.35
N ARG A 256 -12.17 6.28 8.15
CA ARG A 256 -13.39 6.19 8.95
C ARG A 256 -12.98 6.01 10.42
N GLY A 257 -13.55 6.84 11.30
CA GLY A 257 -13.05 7.00 12.68
C GLY A 257 -11.89 7.98 12.78
N ASP A 258 -11.24 7.99 13.94
CA ASP A 258 -10.18 8.95 14.29
C ASP A 258 -8.78 8.33 14.11
N TRP A 259 -8.24 8.47 12.90
CA TRP A 259 -6.86 8.08 12.62
C TRP A 259 -5.88 9.04 13.30
N PRO A 260 -4.91 8.55 14.09
CA PRO A 260 -4.02 9.41 14.86
C PRO A 260 -3.03 10.14 13.93
N ALA A 261 -2.71 11.38 14.29
CA ALA A 261 -1.65 12.12 13.64
C ALA A 261 -0.27 11.57 14.07
N PRO A 262 0.71 11.51 13.16
CA PRO A 262 2.06 11.12 13.53
C PRO A 262 2.69 12.17 14.47
N PRO A 263 3.61 11.76 15.36
CA PRO A 263 4.34 12.69 16.19
C PRO A 263 5.33 13.53 15.33
N PRO A 264 5.75 14.71 15.83
CA PRO A 264 6.71 15.56 15.12
C PRO A 264 7.99 14.80 14.72
N GLY A 265 8.44 14.98 13.49
CA GLY A 265 9.68 14.39 12.98
C GLY A 265 9.62 12.89 12.66
N ARG A 266 8.46 12.24 12.70
CA ARG A 266 8.27 10.86 12.24
C ARG A 266 7.20 10.82 11.15
N ARG A 267 7.61 11.07 9.90
CA ARG A 267 6.68 11.15 8.77
C ARG A 267 6.84 9.95 7.85
N ALA A 268 5.70 9.40 7.43
CA ALA A 268 5.66 8.47 6.31
C ALA A 268 5.79 9.27 5.00
N PHE A 269 6.72 8.86 4.14
CA PHE A 269 6.97 9.46 2.83
C PHE A 269 6.73 8.47 1.69
N ALA A 270 6.55 7.18 1.98
CA ALA A 270 6.02 6.23 1.01
C ALA A 270 5.15 5.18 1.71
N LEU A 271 4.06 4.78 1.07
CA LEU A 271 3.18 3.72 1.56
C LEU A 271 3.87 2.36 1.48
N ALA A 272 3.46 1.39 2.30
CA ALA A 272 3.85 0.00 2.10
C ALA A 272 3.27 -0.52 0.76
N THR A 273 1.99 -0.28 0.53
CA THR A 273 1.28 -0.31 -0.76
C THR A 273 0.02 0.54 -0.59
N GLN A 274 -0.67 0.90 -1.67
CA GLN A 274 -1.99 1.54 -1.55
C GLN A 274 -3.00 0.73 -0.71
N ALA A 275 -2.90 -0.60 -0.66
CA ALA A 275 -3.80 -1.45 0.13
C ALA A 275 -3.44 -1.52 1.63
N PHE A 276 -2.15 -1.49 1.94
CA PHE A 276 -1.65 -1.56 3.32
C PHE A 276 -1.50 -0.19 3.99
N GLY A 277 -1.55 0.88 3.21
CA GLY A 277 -1.17 2.22 3.63
C GLY A 277 0.33 2.39 3.82
#